data_AF-A0A1D2M7W5-F1
#
_entry.id   AF-A0A1D2M7W5-F1
#
_cell.length_a   1.000
_cell.length_b   1.000
_cell.length_c   1.000
_cell.angle_alpha   90.00
_cell.angle_beta   90.00
_cell.angle_gamma   90.00
#
_symmetry.space_group_name_H-M   'P 1'
#
loop_
_entity.id
_entity.type
_entity.pdbx_description
1 polymer ?
#
loop_
_entity_poly.entity_id
_entity_poly.type
_entity_poly.pdbx_seq_one_letter_code
_entity_poly.pdbx_strand_id
1 'polypeptide(L)'
;MAFHPLCGFSLQKGSRIIAIADLVICILSISFRLVVYDYMEYPNDSEVDGELNEPGHANITGVDIDEDVDIHAIHANATQELLEFARNFSMTVYIVQVVVAFIIFVAYILLEVWMCRLLIGASKNRDGAACKLWFWVRLTVTVFILMLSIYGMATLRYDWADWVLEPLNIYRIYELVIVNEFRKEIVATSGRVKLRA
;
A
#
# COMPACT_ATOMS: atom_id res chain seq x y z
N MET A 1 4.70 13.12 38.33
CA MET A 1 5.94 12.57 37.73
C MET A 1 5.74 12.60 36.22
N ALA A 2 6.50 13.41 35.49
CA ALA A 2 6.43 13.40 34.04
C ALA A 2 7.07 12.08 33.57
N PHE A 3 6.27 11.17 33.03
CA PHE A 3 6.80 10.04 32.29
C PHE A 3 7.66 10.62 31.16
N HIS A 4 8.95 10.31 31.13
CA HIS A 4 9.78 10.62 29.97
C HIS A 4 9.42 9.58 28.90
N PRO A 5 8.67 9.94 27.84
CA PRO A 5 8.25 9.00 26.81
C PRO A 5 9.44 8.40 26.03
N LEU A 6 10.65 8.94 26.23
CA LEU A 6 11.90 8.53 25.59
C LEU A 6 12.86 7.75 26.50
N CYS A 7 12.43 7.22 27.64
CA CYS A 7 13.33 6.49 28.56
C CYS A 7 14.61 7.26 28.93
N GLY A 8 14.55 8.60 28.99
CA GLY A 8 15.70 9.46 29.30
C GLY A 8 16.67 9.75 28.14
N PHE A 9 16.39 9.31 26.92
CA PHE A 9 17.18 9.71 25.75
C PHE A 9 17.04 11.21 25.45
N SER A 10 18.12 11.83 24.97
CA SER A 10 18.05 13.20 24.46
C SER A 10 17.11 13.26 23.26
N LEU A 11 16.30 14.32 23.19
CA LEU A 11 15.27 14.54 22.15
C LEU A 11 15.82 14.35 20.73
N GLN A 12 17.08 14.75 20.51
CA GLN A 12 17.78 14.61 19.24
C GLN A 12 18.14 13.14 18.88
N LYS A 13 18.43 12.30 19.88
CA LYS A 13 18.65 10.86 19.66
C LYS A 13 17.33 10.15 19.40
N GLY A 14 16.28 10.51 20.14
CA GLY A 14 14.92 9.97 19.95
C GLY A 14 14.39 10.19 18.53
N SER A 15 14.45 11.42 18.02
CA SER A 15 13.96 11.73 16.66
C SER A 15 14.72 10.99 15.56
N ARG A 16 16.02 10.74 15.73
CA ARG A 16 16.82 9.95 14.78
C ARG A 16 16.43 8.46 14.80
N ILE A 17 16.21 7.90 15.98
CA ILE A 17 15.82 6.49 16.11
C ILE A 17 14.44 6.27 15.46
N ILE A 18 13.48 7.17 15.71
CA ILE A 18 12.15 7.10 15.09
C ILE A 18 12.27 7.17 13.58
N ALA A 19 13.00 8.14 13.03
CA ALA A 19 13.21 8.27 11.59
C ALA A 19 13.82 7.02 10.93
N ILE A 20 14.80 6.38 11.60
CA ILE A 20 15.42 5.15 11.09
C ILE A 20 14.43 3.98 11.16
N ALA A 21 13.71 3.84 12.28
CA ALA A 21 12.71 2.78 12.45
C ALA A 21 11.61 2.91 11.39
N ASP A 22 11.12 4.12 11.14
CA ASP A 22 10.16 4.42 10.09
C ASP A 22 10.64 4.00 8.70
N LEU A 23 11.87 4.37 8.34
CA LEU A 23 12.45 4.00 7.06
C LEU A 23 12.55 2.48 6.90
N VAL A 24 12.99 1.77 7.95
CA VAL A 24 13.11 0.31 7.94
C VAL A 24 11.73 -0.34 7.83
N ILE A 25 10.76 0.11 8.62
CA ILE A 25 9.39 -0.39 8.60
C ILE A 25 8.77 -0.15 7.22
N CYS A 26 9.01 1.01 6.62
CA CYS A 26 8.59 1.33 5.26
C CYS A 26 9.20 0.35 4.25
N ILE A 27 10.53 0.19 4.23
CA ILE A 27 11.22 -0.73 3.31
C ILE A 27 10.72 -2.17 3.48
N LEU A 28 10.54 -2.64 4.71
CA LEU A 28 10.04 -3.99 5.01
C LEU A 28 8.60 -4.16 4.51
N SER A 29 7.72 -3.19 4.80
CA SER A 29 6.32 -3.22 4.36
C SER A 29 6.21 -3.27 2.83
N ILE A 30 7.07 -2.55 2.12
CA ILE A 30 7.11 -2.57 0.66
C ILE A 30 7.68 -3.87 0.12
N SER A 31 8.81 -4.33 0.65
CA SER A 31 9.44 -5.58 0.21
C SER A 31 8.46 -6.73 0.37
N PHE A 32 7.72 -6.74 1.48
CA PHE A 32 6.66 -7.69 1.75
C PHE A 32 5.55 -7.61 0.69
N ARG A 33 5.01 -6.42 0.41
CA ARG A 33 3.98 -6.24 -0.63
C ARG A 33 4.45 -6.70 -2.01
N LEU A 34 5.69 -6.39 -2.40
CA LEU A 34 6.22 -6.85 -3.69
C LEU A 34 6.26 -8.38 -3.76
N VAL A 35 6.68 -9.05 -2.69
CA VAL A 35 6.65 -10.52 -2.59
C VAL A 35 5.22 -11.05 -2.62
N VAL A 36 4.28 -10.40 -1.94
CA VAL A 36 2.84 -10.77 -1.94
C VAL A 36 2.27 -10.70 -3.36
N TYR A 37 2.53 -9.60 -4.06
CA TYR A 37 2.03 -9.39 -5.42
C TYR A 37 2.58 -10.44 -6.38
N ASP A 38 3.88 -10.75 -6.29
CA ASP A 38 4.53 -11.79 -7.09
C ASP A 38 3.94 -13.20 -6.82
N TYR A 39 3.59 -13.49 -5.56
CA TYR A 39 2.99 -14.80 -5.18
C TYR A 39 1.52 -14.95 -5.57
N MET A 40 0.72 -13.88 -5.51
CA MET A 40 -0.71 -13.92 -5.86
C MET A 40 -0.94 -14.02 -7.38
N GLU A 41 0.06 -13.71 -8.19
CA GLU A 41 -0.03 -13.65 -9.66
C GLU A 41 0.48 -14.89 -10.37
N TYR A 42 0.83 -15.97 -9.67
CA TYR A 42 0.83 -17.28 -10.30
C TYR A 42 -0.59 -17.83 -10.22
N PRO A 43 -1.47 -17.61 -11.23
CA PRO A 43 -2.61 -18.48 -11.37
C PRO A 43 -2.02 -19.89 -11.46
N ASN A 44 -2.47 -20.76 -10.57
CA ASN A 44 -2.31 -22.19 -10.78
C ASN A 44 -3.04 -22.50 -12.10
N ASP A 45 -2.34 -22.37 -13.24
CA ASP A 45 -2.76 -22.89 -14.55
C ASP A 45 -2.93 -24.42 -14.50
N SER A 46 -2.74 -25.05 -13.35
CA SER A 46 -2.81 -26.49 -13.11
C SER A 46 -4.23 -27.07 -12.96
N GLU A 47 -5.32 -26.32 -13.14
CA GLU A 47 -6.69 -26.86 -12.99
C GLU A 47 -7.68 -26.53 -14.13
N VAL A 48 -7.21 -26.19 -15.34
CA VAL A 48 -8.08 -26.14 -16.54
C VAL A 48 -7.77 -27.28 -17.52
N ASP A 49 -7.49 -28.48 -16.99
CA ASP A 49 -7.51 -29.75 -17.76
C ASP A 49 -8.62 -30.70 -17.25
N GLY A 50 -9.51 -30.22 -16.38
CA GLY A 50 -10.65 -30.98 -15.86
C GLY A 50 -11.84 -31.01 -16.83
N GLU A 51 -11.90 -32.07 -17.65
CA GLU A 51 -13.12 -32.66 -18.24
C GLU A 51 -14.00 -31.75 -19.12
N LEU A 52 -13.61 -31.59 -20.39
CA LEU A 52 -14.53 -31.26 -21.49
C LEU A 52 -14.46 -32.34 -22.58
N ASN A 53 -14.66 -33.60 -22.19
CA ASN A 53 -14.74 -34.75 -23.09
C ASN A 53 -15.93 -35.66 -22.73
N GLU A 54 -17.15 -35.12 -22.78
CA GLU A 54 -18.31 -35.96 -23.12
C GLU A 54 -19.14 -35.27 -24.21
N PRO A 55 -18.96 -35.63 -25.49
CA PRO A 55 -19.89 -35.22 -26.53
C PRO A 55 -21.22 -35.95 -26.29
N GLY A 56 -22.20 -35.23 -25.76
CA GLY A 56 -23.59 -35.70 -25.72
C GLY A 56 -24.07 -35.97 -27.15
N HIS A 57 -24.25 -37.26 -27.48
CA HIS A 57 -24.87 -37.69 -28.73
C HIS A 57 -26.32 -37.20 -28.83
N ALA A 58 -26.52 -36.03 -29.44
CA ALA A 58 -27.82 -35.64 -29.98
C ALA A 58 -27.99 -36.29 -31.37
N ASN A 59 -28.72 -37.39 -31.40
CA ASN A 59 -29.10 -38.09 -32.63
C ASN A 59 -30.17 -37.25 -33.36
N ILE A 60 -29.76 -36.27 -34.16
CA ILE A 60 -30.66 -35.46 -35.00
C ILE A 60 -30.69 -36.09 -36.39
N THR A 61 -31.76 -36.83 -36.65
CA THR A 61 -32.04 -37.42 -37.96
C THR A 61 -32.56 -36.37 -38.94
N GLY A 62 -31.81 -36.14 -40.02
CA GLY A 62 -32.36 -35.95 -41.36
C GLY A 62 -32.71 -34.52 -41.77
N VAL A 63 -31.70 -33.69 -42.02
CA VAL A 63 -31.75 -32.65 -43.08
C VAL A 63 -30.32 -32.53 -43.64
N ASP A 64 -30.10 -33.03 -44.87
CA ASP A 64 -28.86 -32.81 -45.61
C ASP A 64 -28.83 -31.36 -46.09
N ILE A 65 -28.15 -30.50 -45.34
CA ILE A 65 -27.74 -29.17 -45.80
C ILE A 65 -26.30 -29.33 -46.28
N ASP A 66 -26.13 -29.38 -47.59
CA ASP A 66 -24.86 -29.31 -48.30
C ASP A 66 -24.34 -27.86 -48.21
N GLU A 67 -23.83 -27.48 -47.04
CA GLU A 67 -23.07 -26.26 -46.81
C GLU A 67 -21.88 -26.63 -45.92
N ASP A 68 -20.81 -27.05 -46.58
CA ASP A 68 -19.50 -27.42 -46.03
C ASP A 68 -18.74 -26.17 -45.53
N VAL A 69 -19.43 -25.30 -44.81
CA VAL A 69 -18.84 -24.23 -44.02
C VAL A 69 -18.66 -24.83 -42.63
N ASP A 70 -17.42 -25.09 -42.26
CA ASP A 70 -17.05 -25.58 -40.94
C ASP A 70 -17.31 -24.49 -39.88
N ILE A 71 -18.59 -24.33 -39.51
CA ILE A 71 -19.08 -23.36 -38.53
C ILE A 71 -18.38 -23.60 -37.17
N HIS A 72 -17.94 -24.83 -36.88
CA HIS A 72 -17.17 -25.16 -35.70
C HIS A 72 -15.75 -24.59 -35.73
N ALA A 73 -15.04 -24.67 -36.87
CA ALA A 73 -13.73 -24.04 -37.02
C ALA A 73 -13.80 -22.50 -36.94
N ILE A 74 -14.86 -21.88 -37.49
CA ILE A 74 -15.07 -20.43 -37.43
C ILE A 74 -15.36 -19.98 -35.98
N HIS A 75 -16.17 -20.75 -35.23
CA HIS A 75 -16.48 -20.45 -33.83
C HIS A 75 -15.26 -20.62 -32.91
N ALA A 76 -14.45 -21.67 -33.12
CA ALA A 76 -13.23 -21.92 -32.35
C ALA A 76 -12.17 -20.83 -32.54
N ASN A 77 -12.00 -20.31 -33.76
CA ASN A 77 -11.05 -19.22 -34.01
C ASN A 77 -11.52 -17.90 -33.38
N ALA A 78 -12.82 -17.59 -33.47
CA ALA A 78 -13.37 -16.36 -32.88
C ALA A 78 -13.31 -16.36 -31.34
N THR A 79 -13.48 -17.52 -30.69
CA THR A 79 -13.35 -17.64 -29.23
C THR A 79 -11.89 -17.54 -28.77
N GLN A 80 -10.94 -18.09 -29.54
CA GLN A 80 -9.51 -17.95 -29.26
C GLN A 80 -9.04 -16.49 -29.36
N GLU A 81 -9.44 -15.76 -30.40
CA GLU A 81 -9.09 -14.34 -30.55
C GLU A 81 -9.66 -13.48 -29.39
N LEU A 82 -10.90 -13.76 -28.96
CA LEU A 82 -11.51 -13.07 -27.82
C LEU A 82 -10.77 -13.36 -26.50
N LEU A 83 -10.32 -14.60 -26.30
CA LEU A 83 -9.60 -15.01 -25.11
C LEU A 83 -8.19 -14.40 -25.07
N GLU A 84 -7.50 -14.34 -26.21
CA GLU A 84 -6.21 -13.65 -26.35
C GLU A 84 -6.37 -12.14 -26.11
N PHE A 85 -7.44 -11.52 -26.64
CA PHE A 85 -7.75 -10.11 -26.36
C PHE A 85 -8.02 -9.86 -24.87
N ALA A 86 -8.85 -10.68 -24.23
CA ALA A 86 -9.15 -10.58 -22.81
C ALA A 86 -7.89 -10.74 -21.93
N ARG A 87 -7.01 -11.69 -22.28
CA ARG A 87 -5.72 -11.91 -21.62
C ARG A 87 -4.79 -10.71 -21.77
N ASN A 88 -4.66 -10.17 -22.99
CA ASN A 88 -3.83 -9.00 -23.27
C ASN A 88 -4.36 -7.74 -22.55
N PHE A 89 -5.69 -7.57 -22.50
CA PHE A 89 -6.32 -6.48 -21.76
C PHE A 89 -6.06 -6.60 -20.25
N SER A 90 -6.24 -7.80 -19.67
CA SER A 90 -5.98 -8.07 -18.25
C SER A 90 -4.51 -7.79 -17.89
N MET A 91 -3.55 -8.30 -18.68
CA MET A 91 -2.12 -8.00 -18.55
C MET A 91 -1.83 -6.50 -18.61
N THR A 92 -2.44 -5.77 -19.54
CA THR A 92 -2.22 -4.33 -19.69
C THR A 92 -2.71 -3.56 -18.47
N VAL A 93 -3.92 -3.85 -17.99
CA VAL A 93 -4.48 -3.24 -16.78
C VAL A 93 -3.59 -3.53 -15.58
N TYR A 94 -3.08 -4.76 -15.47
CA TYR A 94 -2.16 -5.15 -14.42
C TYR A 94 -0.84 -4.37 -14.46
N ILE A 95 -0.16 -4.31 -15.61
CA ILE A 95 1.10 -3.56 -15.77
C ILE A 95 0.90 -2.09 -15.38
N VAL A 96 -0.19 -1.48 -15.82
CA VAL A 96 -0.53 -0.10 -15.46
C VAL A 96 -0.71 0.04 -13.94
N GLN A 97 -1.41 -0.89 -13.30
CA GLN A 97 -1.59 -0.89 -11.85
C GLN A 97 -0.27 -1.01 -11.08
N VAL A 98 0.64 -1.88 -11.51
CA VAL A 98 1.98 -2.05 -10.92
C VAL A 98 2.80 -0.77 -11.06
N VAL A 99 2.80 -0.15 -12.25
CA VAL A 99 3.55 1.09 -12.51
C VAL A 99 3.01 2.23 -11.66
N VAL A 100 1.68 2.39 -11.57
CA VAL A 100 1.06 3.41 -10.71
C VAL A 100 1.40 3.17 -9.24
N ALA A 101 1.33 1.92 -8.78
CA ALA A 101 1.72 1.56 -7.41
C ALA A 101 3.20 1.88 -7.13
N PHE A 102 4.09 1.61 -8.09
CA PHE A 102 5.52 1.94 -7.99
C PHE A 102 5.77 3.45 -7.92
N ILE A 103 5.06 4.25 -8.71
CA ILE A 103 5.18 5.72 -8.66
C ILE A 103 4.72 6.26 -7.31
N ILE A 104 3.55 5.82 -6.82
CA ILE A 104 3.02 6.20 -5.51
C ILE A 104 4.02 5.82 -4.41
N PHE A 105 4.65 4.66 -4.54
CA PHE A 105 5.67 4.17 -3.64
C PHE A 105 6.91 5.08 -3.60
N VAL A 106 7.48 5.42 -4.75
CA VAL A 106 8.65 6.33 -4.82
C VAL A 106 8.30 7.69 -4.20
N ALA A 107 7.11 8.22 -4.52
CA ALA A 107 6.63 9.46 -3.93
C ALA A 107 6.52 9.37 -2.40
N TYR A 108 6.03 8.23 -1.88
CA TYR A 108 5.93 7.99 -0.44
C TYR A 108 7.31 7.97 0.24
N ILE A 109 8.30 7.26 -0.31
CA ILE A 109 9.67 7.26 0.24
C ILE A 109 10.26 8.67 0.24
N LEU A 110 10.10 9.43 -0.84
CA LEU A 110 10.60 10.80 -0.92
C LEU A 110 9.94 11.69 0.15
N LEU A 111 8.64 11.52 0.37
CA LEU A 111 7.91 12.21 1.43
C LEU A 111 8.44 11.83 2.81
N GLU A 112 8.71 10.55 3.07
CA GLU A 112 9.28 10.08 4.34
C GLU A 112 10.67 10.66 4.61
N VAL A 113 11.56 10.62 3.61
CA VAL A 113 12.91 11.20 3.72
C VAL A 113 12.83 12.70 3.96
N TRP A 114 11.90 13.39 3.28
CA TRP A 114 11.66 14.80 3.49
C TRP A 114 11.16 15.09 4.92
N MET A 115 10.20 14.33 5.42
CA MET A 115 9.69 14.42 6.79
C MET A 115 10.78 14.15 7.82
N CYS A 116 11.62 13.13 7.63
CA CYS A 116 12.75 12.82 8.51
C CYS A 116 13.74 14.00 8.59
N ARG A 117 14.08 14.60 7.43
CA ARG A 117 14.94 15.79 7.39
C ARG A 117 14.31 16.97 8.13
N LEU A 118 13.01 17.16 7.96
CA LEU A 118 12.26 18.23 8.60
C LEU A 118 12.21 18.05 10.12
N LEU A 119 12.03 16.82 10.61
CA LEU A 119 12.05 16.49 12.04
C LEU A 119 13.45 16.71 12.66
N ILE A 120 14.51 16.29 11.97
CA ILE A 120 15.89 16.50 12.42
C ILE A 120 16.19 18.01 12.50
N GLY A 121 15.82 18.77 11.47
CA GLY A 121 15.97 20.22 11.44
C GLY A 121 15.20 20.92 12.55
N ALA A 122 13.93 20.55 12.75
CA ALA A 122 13.09 21.07 13.83
C ALA A 122 13.70 20.77 15.21
N SER A 123 14.24 19.57 15.42
CA SER A 123 14.87 19.19 16.69
C SER A 123 16.15 19.99 16.98
N LYS A 124 16.95 20.28 15.95
CA LYS A 124 18.22 21.02 16.10
C LYS A 124 17.99 22.50 16.42
N ASN A 125 17.03 23.12 15.74
CA ASN A 125 16.75 24.56 15.86
C ASN A 125 15.65 24.87 16.88
N ARG A 126 15.04 23.84 17.50
CA ARG A 126 13.83 23.94 18.34
C ARG A 126 12.70 24.72 17.65
N ASP A 127 12.57 24.53 16.35
CA ASP A 127 11.57 25.22 15.53
C ASP A 127 10.19 24.56 15.67
N GLY A 128 9.32 25.23 16.41
CA GLY A 128 7.95 24.77 16.63
C GLY A 128 7.07 24.82 15.36
N ALA A 129 7.38 25.68 14.39
CA ALA A 129 6.62 25.76 13.14
C ALA A 129 6.91 24.56 12.24
N ALA A 130 8.18 24.20 12.09
CA ALA A 130 8.58 22.99 11.38
C ALA A 130 7.99 21.72 12.04
N CYS A 131 8.05 21.61 13.37
CA CYS A 131 7.44 20.50 14.09
C CYS A 131 5.90 20.44 13.89
N LYS A 132 5.23 21.60 13.85
CA LYS A 132 3.79 21.68 13.55
C LYS A 132 3.50 21.20 12.12
N LEU A 133 4.26 21.65 11.13
CA LEU A 133 4.10 21.23 9.74
C LEU A 133 4.30 19.72 9.59
N TRP A 134 5.37 19.18 10.19
CA TRP A 134 5.65 17.74 10.23
C TRP A 134 4.45 16.96 10.76
N PHE A 135 3.93 17.39 11.92
CA PHE A 135 2.80 16.72 12.57
C PHE A 135 1.55 16.72 11.68
N TRP A 136 1.22 17.85 11.04
CA TRP A 136 0.05 17.93 10.16
C TRP A 136 0.20 17.06 8.92
N VAL A 137 1.36 17.09 8.26
CA VAL A 137 1.60 16.23 7.09
C VAL A 137 1.48 14.76 7.47
N ARG A 138 2.12 14.35 8.58
CA ARG A 138 2.07 12.98 9.09
C ARG A 138 0.63 12.56 9.44
N LEU A 139 -0.11 13.43 10.11
CA LEU A 139 -1.52 13.20 10.45
C LEU A 139 -2.38 13.00 9.19
N THR A 140 -2.22 13.84 8.18
CA THR A 140 -2.94 13.72 6.91
C THR A 140 -2.65 12.41 6.21
N VAL A 141 -1.37 12.00 6.15
CA VAL A 141 -0.96 10.71 5.55
C VAL A 141 -1.58 9.54 6.33
N THR A 142 -1.50 9.55 7.66
CA THR A 142 -2.08 8.48 8.49
C THR A 142 -3.60 8.38 8.33
N VAL A 143 -4.31 9.51 8.33
CA VAL A 143 -5.78 9.53 8.11
C VAL A 143 -6.13 9.01 6.73
N PHE A 144 -5.39 9.42 5.69
CA PHE A 144 -5.61 8.93 4.33
C PHE A 144 -5.42 7.42 4.23
N ILE A 145 -4.37 6.87 4.85
CA ILE A 145 -4.12 5.43 4.87
C ILE A 145 -5.21 4.68 5.65
N LEU A 146 -5.66 5.21 6.79
CA LEU A 146 -6.78 4.64 7.52
C LEU A 146 -8.07 4.61 6.70
N MET A 147 -8.35 5.66 5.92
CA MET A 147 -9.52 5.68 5.02
C MET A 147 -9.42 4.61 3.93
N LEU A 148 -8.22 4.40 3.36
CA LEU A 148 -7.99 3.30 2.41
C LEU A 148 -8.18 1.94 3.05
N SER A 149 -7.71 1.73 4.29
CA SER A 149 -7.92 0.49 5.04
C SER A 149 -9.41 0.23 5.32
N ILE A 150 -10.17 1.26 5.72
CA ILE A 150 -11.62 1.16 5.93
C ILE A 150 -12.34 0.81 4.62
N TYR A 151 -11.94 1.45 3.52
CA TYR A 151 -12.48 1.15 2.20
C TYR A 151 -12.19 -0.30 1.79
N GLY A 152 -10.97 -0.79 2.01
CA GLY A 152 -10.59 -2.19 1.77
C GLY A 152 -11.50 -3.17 2.53
N MET A 153 -11.66 -2.97 3.84
CA MET A 153 -12.57 -3.77 4.67
C MET A 153 -14.02 -3.74 4.16
N ALA A 154 -14.52 -2.56 3.74
CA ALA A 154 -15.88 -2.41 3.24
C ALA A 154 -16.12 -3.17 1.92
N THR A 155 -15.09 -3.35 1.09
CA THR A 155 -15.19 -4.10 -0.17
C THR A 155 -15.06 -5.62 -0.02
N LEU A 156 -14.91 -6.16 1.20
CA LEU A 156 -14.73 -7.58 1.51
C LEU A 156 -13.52 -8.26 0.84
N ARG A 157 -12.65 -7.49 0.17
CA ARG A 157 -11.37 -7.95 -0.38
C ARG A 157 -10.26 -7.77 0.65
N TYR A 158 -10.49 -8.31 1.84
CA TYR A 158 -9.53 -8.18 2.94
C TYR A 158 -8.42 -9.21 2.78
N ASP A 159 -7.27 -8.77 2.30
CA ASP A 159 -6.12 -9.63 2.09
C ASP A 159 -5.28 -9.74 3.36
N TRP A 160 -4.48 -10.80 3.44
CA TRP A 160 -3.47 -10.97 4.49
C TRP A 160 -2.46 -9.81 4.57
N ALA A 161 -2.26 -9.09 3.46
CA ALA A 161 -1.45 -7.87 3.44
C ALA A 161 -2.04 -6.77 4.34
N ASP A 162 -3.37 -6.70 4.47
CA ASP A 162 -4.04 -5.71 5.31
C ASP A 162 -3.82 -5.96 6.80
N TRP A 163 -3.77 -7.24 7.21
CA TRP A 163 -3.42 -7.65 8.58
C TRP A 163 -2.03 -7.16 9.00
N VAL A 164 -1.06 -7.08 8.09
CA VAL A 164 0.29 -6.57 8.41
C VAL A 164 0.31 -5.04 8.51
N LEU A 165 -0.59 -4.36 7.82
CA LEU A 165 -0.69 -2.90 7.84
C LEU A 165 -1.36 -2.37 9.11
N GLU A 166 -2.22 -3.16 9.75
CA GLU A 166 -2.89 -2.76 10.99
C GLU A 166 -1.90 -2.46 12.14
N PRO A 167 -0.95 -3.35 12.51
CA PRO A 167 0.09 -3.04 13.49
C PRO A 167 0.91 -1.80 13.11
N LEU A 168 1.15 -1.59 11.82
CA LEU A 168 1.89 -0.46 11.29
C LEU A 168 1.11 0.86 11.49
N ASN A 169 -0.21 0.83 11.33
CA ASN A 169 -1.08 1.96 11.62
C ASN A 169 -1.11 2.28 13.13
N ILE A 170 -1.14 1.26 13.99
CA ILE A 170 -1.06 1.45 15.45
C ILE A 170 0.28 2.11 15.83
N TYR A 171 1.38 1.64 15.25
CA TYR A 171 2.71 2.23 15.44
C TYR A 171 2.74 3.71 15.02
N ARG A 172 2.14 4.06 13.87
CA ARG A 172 2.04 5.47 13.41
C ARG A 172 1.21 6.36 14.34
N ILE A 173 0.12 5.84 14.90
CA ILE A 173 -0.67 6.56 15.90
C ILE A 173 0.17 6.81 17.16
N TYR A 174 0.89 5.80 17.63
CA TYR A 174 1.81 5.93 18.75
C TYR A 174 2.90 6.99 18.50
N GLU A 175 3.48 7.00 17.30
CA GLU A 175 4.45 8.02 16.88
C GLU A 175 3.87 9.44 16.94
N LEU A 176 2.65 9.65 16.42
CA LEU A 176 1.96 10.94 16.49
C LEU A 176 1.76 11.40 17.93
N VAL A 177 1.41 10.49 18.84
CA VAL A 177 1.26 10.79 20.28
C VAL A 177 2.59 11.25 20.87
N ILE A 178 3.69 10.52 20.59
CA ILE A 178 5.03 10.90 21.04
C ILE A 178 5.41 12.30 20.55
N VAL A 179 5.22 12.59 19.27
CA VAL A 179 5.61 13.88 18.69
C VAL A 179 4.73 15.02 19.20
N ASN A 180 3.45 14.74 19.48
CA ASN A 180 2.58 15.72 20.13
C ASN A 180 3.07 16.10 21.53
N GLU A 181 3.53 15.12 22.32
CA GLU A 181 4.15 15.40 23.62
C GLU A 181 5.45 16.23 23.47
N PHE A 182 6.31 15.92 22.48
CA PHE A 182 7.48 16.76 22.20
C PHE A 182 7.11 18.19 21.84
N ARG A 183 6.07 18.37 21.03
CA ARG A 183 5.60 19.70 20.66
C ARG A 183 5.16 20.50 21.89
N LYS A 184 4.44 19.87 22.83
CA LYS A 184 4.04 20.51 24.10
C LYS A 184 5.25 20.93 24.92
N GLU A 185 6.29 20.09 25.00
CA GLU A 185 7.53 20.39 25.72
C GLU A 185 8.30 21.58 25.11
N ILE A 186 8.38 21.66 23.78
CA ILE A 186 9.01 22.78 23.06
C ILE A 186 8.26 24.08 23.34
N VAL A 187 6.93 24.07 23.31
CA VAL A 187 6.10 25.25 23.61
C VAL A 187 6.30 25.70 25.07
N ALA A 188 6.33 24.76 26.01
CA ALA A 188 6.52 25.05 27.43
C ALA A 188 7.92 25.61 27.76
N THR A 189 8.95 25.21 27.01
CA THR A 189 10.32 25.71 27.17
C THR A 189 10.54 27.05 26.46
N SER A 190 9.95 27.25 25.27
CA SER A 190 10.04 28.51 24.51
C SER A 190 9.40 29.68 25.26
N GLY A 191 8.28 29.46 25.96
CA GLY A 191 7.63 30.48 26.79
C GLY A 191 8.49 30.99 27.95
N ARG A 192 9.40 30.18 28.49
CA ARG A 192 10.30 30.55 29.59
C ARG A 192 11.47 31.43 29.16
N VAL A 193 11.93 31.33 27.91
CA VAL A 193 13.04 32.12 27.39
C VAL A 193 12.62 33.57 27.15
N LYS A 194 11.37 33.80 26.72
CA LYS A 194 10.80 35.15 26.56
C LYS A 194 10.59 35.92 27.86
N LEU A 195 10.60 35.26 29.02
CA LEU A 195 10.46 35.90 30.33
C LEU A 195 11.81 36.29 30.98
N ARG A 196 12.93 35.91 30.34
CA ARG A 196 14.29 36.23 30.83
C ARG A 196 15.05 37.21 29.93
N ALA A 197 14.46 37.60 28.81
CA ALA A 197 14.95 38.65 27.93
C ALA A 197 14.08 39.89 28.15
#